data_AF-A0A821JTT8-F1
#
_entry.id   AF-A0A821JTT8-F1
#
_cell.length_a   1.000
_cell.length_b   1.000
_cell.length_c   1.000
_cell.angle_alpha   90.00
_cell.angle_beta   90.00
_cell.angle_gamma   90.00
#
_symmetry.space_group_name_H-M   'P 1'
#
loop_
_entity.id
_entity.type
_entity.pdbx_description
1 polymer ?
#
loop_
_entity_poly.entity_id
_entity_poly.type
_entity_poly.pdbx_seq_one_letter_code
_entity_poly.pdbx_strand_id
1 'polypeptide(L)'
;RSNGKQFSSSKNRQSFGKAVKRVIQSLPQDTDKRVTVVRHIAQELNVIPKTITQHQRQQRSLPIELQELIIKFYNQDDISYQLAGKRDCITFKDNDGTSTKLQKRILLYRVLETFSLFLTE
;
A
#
# COMPACT_ATOMS: atom_id res chain seq x y z
N ARG A 1 3.55 -49.90 6.67
CA ARG A 1 4.02 -48.74 7.46
C ARG A 1 5.32 -48.25 6.83
N SER A 2 5.24 -47.29 5.92
CA SER A 2 6.39 -46.68 5.24
C SER A 2 7.11 -45.74 6.22
N ASN A 3 8.28 -46.16 6.69
CA ASN A 3 9.18 -45.30 7.45
C ASN A 3 9.73 -44.22 6.51
N GLY A 4 9.13 -43.03 6.55
CA GLY A 4 9.63 -41.84 5.87
C GLY A 4 10.99 -41.44 6.43
N LYS A 5 12.07 -41.85 5.74
CA LYS A 5 13.41 -41.33 6.01
C LYS A 5 13.42 -39.83 5.74
N GLN A 6 13.41 -39.01 6.79
CA GLN A 6 13.81 -37.62 6.68
C GLN A 6 15.31 -37.56 6.35
N PHE A 7 15.63 -37.21 5.11
CA PHE A 7 16.99 -36.92 4.70
C PHE A 7 17.38 -35.54 5.25
N SER A 8 18.01 -35.49 6.43
CA SER A 8 18.76 -34.30 6.84
C SER A 8 19.96 -34.12 5.91
N SER A 9 19.89 -33.15 5.00
CA SER A 9 20.88 -32.90 3.94
C SER A 9 22.22 -32.34 4.43
N SER A 10 22.42 -32.18 5.75
CA SER A 10 23.59 -31.53 6.35
C SER A 10 24.34 -32.45 7.31
N LYS A 11 24.58 -33.71 6.92
CA LYS A 11 25.28 -34.70 7.77
C LYS A 11 26.80 -34.49 7.88
N ASN A 12 27.42 -33.68 7.01
CA ASN A 12 28.88 -33.47 7.02
C ASN A 12 29.24 -31.98 7.11
N ARG A 13 30.16 -31.62 8.01
CA ARG A 13 30.68 -30.25 8.20
C ARG A 13 31.19 -29.64 6.90
N GLN A 14 31.78 -30.47 6.03
CA GLN A 14 32.28 -30.02 4.72
C GLN A 14 31.16 -29.63 3.75
N SER A 15 30.04 -30.36 3.73
CA SER A 15 28.91 -30.03 2.83
C SER A 15 28.17 -28.77 3.31
N PHE A 16 28.03 -28.61 4.62
CA PHE A 16 27.49 -27.37 5.21
C PHE A 16 28.34 -26.15 4.85
N GLY A 17 29.68 -26.23 5.02
CA GLY A 17 30.58 -25.13 4.66
C GLY A 17 30.49 -24.75 3.18
N LYS A 18 30.36 -25.74 2.29
CA LYS A 18 30.16 -25.51 0.84
C LYS A 18 28.82 -24.81 0.56
N ALA A 19 27.74 -25.21 1.23
CA ALA A 19 26.43 -24.57 1.09
C ALA A 19 26.48 -23.09 1.55
N VAL A 20 27.05 -22.82 2.72
CA VAL A 20 27.22 -21.46 3.24
C VAL A 20 28.05 -20.60 2.27
N LYS A 21 29.15 -21.14 1.74
CA LYS A 21 30.00 -20.41 0.78
C LYS A 21 29.24 -20.02 -0.49
N ARG A 22 28.40 -20.91 -1.04
CA ARG A 22 27.56 -20.62 -2.21
C ARG A 22 26.55 -19.50 -1.93
N VAL A 23 25.90 -19.54 -0.76
CA VAL A 23 24.96 -18.50 -0.36
C VAL A 23 25.66 -17.16 -0.23
N ILE A 24 26.80 -17.09 0.46
CA ILE A 24 27.58 -15.85 0.62
C ILE A 24 27.98 -15.26 -0.74
N GLN A 25 28.40 -16.10 -1.69
CA GLN A 25 28.76 -15.67 -3.05
C GLN A 25 27.57 -15.12 -3.85
N SER A 26 26.36 -15.58 -3.56
CA SER A 26 25.14 -15.09 -4.21
C SER A 26 24.56 -13.81 -3.61
N LEU A 27 25.06 -13.37 -2.44
CA LEU A 27 24.60 -12.14 -1.81
C LEU A 27 25.18 -10.90 -2.54
N PRO A 28 24.50 -9.73 -2.44
CA PRO A 28 25.04 -8.47 -2.93
C PRO A 28 26.43 -8.14 -2.36
N GLN A 29 27.24 -7.34 -3.06
CA GLN A 29 28.56 -6.93 -2.55
C GLN A 29 28.46 -5.88 -1.42
N ASP A 30 27.49 -4.98 -1.55
CA ASP A 30 27.17 -3.90 -0.61
C ASP A 30 26.75 -4.45 0.77
N THR A 31 27.43 -4.01 1.83
CA THR A 31 27.26 -4.50 3.20
C THR A 31 25.86 -4.30 3.75
N ASP A 32 25.23 -3.15 3.47
CA ASP A 32 23.92 -2.82 4.03
C ASP A 32 22.82 -3.64 3.35
N LYS A 33 22.97 -3.85 2.04
CA LYS A 33 22.08 -4.72 1.27
C LYS A 33 22.22 -6.17 1.70
N ARG A 34 23.43 -6.65 2.00
CA ARG A 34 23.65 -8.01 2.54
C ARG A 34 22.88 -8.25 3.83
N VAL A 35 22.99 -7.33 4.79
CA VAL A 35 22.29 -7.42 6.08
C VAL A 35 20.78 -7.44 5.87
N THR A 36 20.28 -6.58 4.98
CA THR A 36 18.85 -6.48 4.66
C THR A 36 18.31 -7.76 4.03
N VAL A 37 19.00 -8.29 3.03
CA VAL A 37 18.59 -9.54 2.34
C VAL A 37 18.62 -10.73 3.30
N VAL A 38 19.67 -10.86 4.12
CA VAL A 38 19.75 -11.95 5.12
C VAL A 38 18.64 -11.83 6.16
N ARG A 39 18.35 -10.61 6.65
CA ARG A 39 17.23 -10.37 7.57
C ARG A 39 15.89 -10.76 6.93
N HIS A 40 15.69 -10.43 5.66
CA HIS A 40 14.46 -10.77 4.94
C HIS A 40 14.31 -12.28 4.74
N ILE A 41 15.39 -12.98 4.36
CA ILE A 41 15.40 -14.45 4.26
C ILE A 41 15.08 -15.08 5.63
N ALA A 42 15.68 -14.57 6.71
CA ALA A 42 15.38 -15.07 8.06
C ALA A 42 13.92 -14.84 8.47
N GLN A 43 13.31 -13.74 8.02
CA GLN A 43 11.88 -13.46 8.21
C GLN A 43 10.97 -14.37 7.38
N GLU A 44 11.33 -14.65 6.11
CA GLU A 44 10.60 -15.59 5.24
C GLU A 44 10.64 -17.02 5.79
N LEU A 45 11.79 -17.43 6.35
CA LEU A 45 11.96 -18.74 6.98
C LEU A 45 11.41 -18.81 8.41
N ASN A 46 10.73 -17.75 8.89
CA ASN A 46 10.17 -17.66 10.25
C ASN A 46 11.20 -17.88 11.37
N VAL A 47 12.47 -17.59 11.10
CA VAL A 47 13.54 -17.61 12.12
C VAL A 47 13.47 -16.35 12.99
N ILE A 48 13.06 -15.23 12.39
CA ILE A 48 12.88 -13.94 13.06
C ILE A 48 11.46 -13.45 12.73
N PRO A 49 10.71 -12.86 13.68
CA PRO A 49 9.42 -12.29 13.37
C PRO A 49 9.54 -11.19 12.30
N LYS A 50 8.59 -11.17 11.36
CA LYS A 50 8.43 -10.07 10.42
C LYS A 50 8.13 -8.81 11.23
N THR A 51 9.08 -7.87 11.23
CA THR A 51 8.82 -6.52 11.74
C THR A 51 7.83 -5.90 10.79
N ILE A 52 6.55 -5.97 11.13
CA ILE A 52 5.53 -5.17 10.46
C ILE A 52 5.86 -3.74 10.88
N THR A 53 6.65 -3.04 10.07
CA THR A 53 6.67 -1.58 10.12
C THR A 53 5.29 -1.17 9.67
N GLN A 54 4.33 -1.20 10.61
CA GLN A 54 3.10 -0.47 10.46
C GLN A 54 3.57 0.96 10.33
N HIS A 55 3.75 1.42 9.11
CA HIS A 55 3.57 2.83 8.83
C HIS A 55 2.13 3.10 9.23
N GLN A 56 1.93 3.40 10.51
CA GLN A 56 0.79 4.16 10.96
C GLN A 56 0.98 5.49 10.24
N ARG A 57 0.54 5.56 8.98
CA ARG A 57 0.10 6.81 8.41
C ARG A 57 -0.94 7.26 9.40
N GLN A 58 -0.52 8.11 10.33
CA GLN A 58 -1.45 8.96 11.05
C GLN A 58 -2.19 9.68 9.95
N GLN A 59 -3.35 9.15 9.60
CA GLN A 59 -4.25 9.85 8.71
C GLN A 59 -4.65 11.06 9.53
N ARG A 60 -3.99 12.20 9.26
CA ARG A 60 -4.49 13.50 9.69
C ARG A 60 -5.75 13.74 8.87
N SER A 61 -6.82 13.05 9.24
CA SER A 61 -8.12 13.24 8.63
C SER A 61 -8.57 14.65 8.99
N LEU A 62 -8.98 15.41 7.99
CA LEU A 62 -9.52 16.75 8.18
C LEU A 62 -10.78 16.67 9.07
N PRO A 63 -11.11 17.75 9.82
CA PRO A 63 -12.40 17.83 10.52
C PRO A 63 -13.56 17.53 9.56
N ILE A 64 -14.58 16.79 10.03
CA ILE A 64 -15.71 16.34 9.22
C ILE A 64 -16.43 17.53 8.58
N GLU A 65 -16.66 18.59 9.36
CA GLU A 65 -17.30 19.83 8.91
C GLU A 65 -16.58 20.46 7.70
N LEU A 66 -15.24 20.49 7.75
CA LEU A 66 -14.44 21.02 6.66
C LEU A 66 -14.53 20.14 5.40
N GLN A 67 -14.58 18.82 5.58
CA GLN A 67 -14.74 17.90 4.45
C GLN A 67 -16.09 18.09 3.75
N GLU A 68 -17.17 18.21 4.52
CA GLU A 68 -18.51 18.45 3.99
C GLU A 68 -18.58 19.78 3.25
N LEU A 69 -17.96 20.83 3.79
CA LEU A 69 -17.89 22.14 3.17
C LEU A 69 -17.14 22.11 1.83
N ILE A 70 -15.99 21.43 1.78
CA ILE A 70 -15.22 21.22 0.53
C ILE A 70 -16.06 20.44 -0.49
N ILE A 71 -16.68 19.34 -0.08
CA ILE A 71 -17.50 18.50 -0.97
C ILE A 71 -18.67 19.31 -1.54
N LYS A 72 -19.35 20.09 -0.69
CA LYS A 72 -20.47 20.93 -1.09
C LYS A 72 -20.06 21.99 -2.11
N PHE A 73 -18.94 22.68 -1.88
CA PHE A 73 -18.41 23.68 -2.81
C PHE A 73 -18.08 23.09 -4.18
N TYR A 74 -17.28 22.02 -4.22
CA TYR A 74 -16.88 21.41 -5.49
C TYR A 74 -18.04 20.75 -6.26
N ASN A 75 -19.14 20.44 -5.58
CA ASN A 75 -20.35 19.90 -6.21
C ASN A 75 -21.32 20.97 -6.73
N GLN A 76 -21.05 22.26 -6.54
CA GLN A 76 -21.84 23.33 -7.16
C GLN A 76 -21.74 23.25 -8.69
N ASP A 77 -22.87 23.48 -9.38
CA ASP A 77 -22.96 23.41 -10.84
C ASP A 77 -22.14 24.52 -11.53
N ASP A 78 -21.88 25.62 -10.82
CA ASP A 78 -21.03 26.73 -11.29
C ASP A 78 -19.53 26.41 -11.21
N ILE A 79 -19.13 25.42 -10.42
CA ILE A 79 -17.73 25.01 -10.23
C ILE A 79 -17.40 23.75 -11.04
N SER A 80 -18.33 22.81 -11.10
CA SER A 80 -18.14 21.57 -11.84
C SER A 80 -19.42 21.10 -12.52
N TYR A 81 -19.27 20.48 -13.68
CA TYR A 81 -20.38 19.95 -14.48
C TYR A 81 -20.48 18.43 -14.34
N GLN A 82 -21.70 17.91 -14.14
CA GLN A 82 -21.98 16.48 -13.97
C GLN A 82 -22.11 15.75 -15.32
N LEU A 83 -21.35 14.67 -15.50
CA LEU A 83 -21.38 13.88 -16.74
C LEU A 83 -22.57 12.92 -16.75
N ALA A 84 -23.47 13.02 -17.73
CA ALA A 84 -24.70 12.21 -17.80
C ALA A 84 -24.51 10.71 -18.11
N GLY A 85 -23.29 10.23 -18.37
CA GLY A 85 -23.04 8.88 -18.85
C GLY A 85 -23.14 7.79 -17.77
N LYS A 86 -23.72 6.63 -18.11
CA LYS A 86 -23.75 5.46 -17.21
C LYS A 86 -22.36 4.94 -16.84
N ARG A 87 -21.36 5.12 -17.72
CA ARG A 87 -19.94 4.79 -17.49
C ARG A 87 -19.21 5.83 -16.63
N ASP A 88 -19.88 6.94 -16.34
CA ASP A 88 -19.36 8.04 -15.55
C ASP A 88 -19.83 7.97 -14.10
N CYS A 89 -20.31 6.80 -13.68
CA CYS A 89 -20.63 6.55 -12.28
C CYS A 89 -19.63 5.57 -11.66
N ILE A 90 -19.27 5.82 -10.41
CA ILE A 90 -18.43 4.96 -9.59
C ILE A 90 -19.27 4.50 -8.41
N THR A 91 -19.29 3.19 -8.17
CA THR A 91 -19.95 2.60 -7.00
C THR A 91 -18.86 2.13 -6.05
N PHE A 92 -18.93 2.56 -4.79
CA PHE A 92 -18.03 2.09 -3.74
C PHE A 92 -18.86 1.64 -2.54
N LYS A 93 -18.27 0.76 -1.74
CA LYS A 93 -18.87 0.29 -0.50
C LYS A 93 -18.27 1.08 0.65
N ASP A 94 -19.12 1.69 1.45
CA ASP A 94 -18.71 2.34 2.68
C ASP A 94 -18.40 1.31 3.77
N ASN A 95 -17.73 1.76 4.83
CA ASN A 95 -17.35 0.90 5.96
C ASN A 95 -18.57 0.27 6.66
N ASP A 96 -19.73 0.93 6.54
CA ASP A 96 -21.01 0.47 7.09
C ASP A 96 -21.72 -0.59 6.21
N GLY A 97 -21.10 -0.98 5.09
CA GLY A 97 -21.61 -1.98 4.15
C GLY A 97 -22.64 -1.45 3.15
N THR A 98 -23.01 -0.17 3.24
CA THR A 98 -23.84 0.53 2.27
C THR A 98 -23.07 0.75 0.96
N SER A 99 -23.78 0.73 -0.17
CA SER A 99 -23.19 0.99 -1.49
C SER A 99 -23.62 2.37 -1.98
N THR A 100 -22.66 3.26 -2.15
CA THR A 100 -22.90 4.64 -2.55
C THR A 100 -22.44 4.83 -3.99
N LYS A 101 -23.26 5.50 -4.80
CA LYS A 101 -22.99 5.75 -6.23
C LYS A 101 -22.66 7.22 -6.42
N LEU A 102 -21.44 7.52 -6.87
CA LEU A 102 -20.99 8.86 -7.22
C LEU A 102 -20.91 9.03 -8.73
N GLN A 103 -21.27 10.21 -9.21
CA GLN A 103 -21.17 10.58 -10.62
C GLN A 103 -19.93 11.45 -10.81
N LYS A 104 -19.14 11.15 -11.84
CA LYS A 104 -17.98 11.94 -12.20
C LYS A 104 -18.43 13.34 -12.60
N ARG A 105 -17.68 14.34 -12.14
CA ARG A 105 -17.86 15.74 -12.49
C ARG A 105 -16.58 16.26 -13.13
N ILE A 106 -16.72 17.19 -14.07
CA ILE A 106 -15.62 17.90 -14.71
C ILE A 106 -15.53 19.28 -14.08
N LEU A 107 -14.36 19.64 -13.56
CA LEU A 107 -14.09 20.98 -13.07
C LEU A 107 -14.11 21.97 -14.22
N LEU A 108 -14.82 23.09 -14.08
CA LEU A 108 -14.91 24.11 -15.14
C LEU A 108 -13.65 24.99 -15.21
N TYR A 109 -12.96 25.17 -14.08
CA TYR A 109 -11.75 25.96 -13.96
C TYR A 109 -10.52 25.09 -13.69
N ARG A 110 -9.35 25.71 -13.57
CA ARG A 110 -8.16 25.01 -13.06
C ARG A 110 -8.26 24.83 -11.55
N VAL A 111 -7.61 23.78 -11.04
CA VAL A 111 -7.62 23.46 -9.60
C VAL A 111 -7.16 24.63 -8.72
N LEU A 112 -6.17 25.40 -9.16
CA LEU A 112 -5.68 26.57 -8.40
C LEU A 112 -6.67 27.73 -8.40
N GLU A 113 -7.44 27.89 -9.49
CA GLU A 113 -8.45 28.93 -9.61
C GLU A 113 -9.65 28.60 -8.73
N THR A 114 -10.15 27.35 -8.77
CA THR A 114 -11.24 26.91 -7.88
C THR A 114 -10.86 26.98 -6.41
N PHE A 115 -9.59 26.69 -6.08
CA PHE A 115 -9.12 26.87 -4.71
C PHE A 115 -9.08 28.34 -4.29
N SER A 116 -8.71 29.24 -5.19
CA SER A 116 -8.75 30.68 -4.92
C SER A 116 -10.18 31.17 -4.70
N LEU A 117 -11.14 30.66 -5.50
CA LEU A 117 -12.58 30.92 -5.30
C LEU A 117 -13.07 30.40 -3.95
N PHE A 118 -12.67 29.18 -3.59
CA PHE A 118 -13.00 28.57 -2.29
C PHE A 118 -12.49 29.38 -1.08
N LEU A 119 -11.33 30.04 -1.20
CA LEU A 119 -10.79 30.91 -0.15
C LEU A 119 -11.49 32.28 -0.10
N THR A 120 -12.19 32.67 -1.16
CA THR A 120 -12.85 33.97 -1.28
C THR A 120 -14.31 33.90 -0.80
N GLU A 121 -14.94 32.73 -0.90
CA GLU A 121 -16.28 32.42 -0.36
C GLU A 121 -16.24 32.22 1.16
#